data_AF-A0A3D3I8C0-F1
#
_entry.id   AF-A0A3D3I8C0-F1
#
_cell.length_a   1.000
_cell.length_b   1.000
_cell.length_c   1.000
_cell.angle_alpha   90.00
_cell.angle_beta   90.00
_cell.angle_gamma   90.00
#
_symmetry.space_group_name_H-M   'P 1'
#
loop_
_entity.id
_entity.type
_entity.pdbx_description
1 polymer ?
#
loop_
_entity_poly.entity_id
_entity_poly.type
_entity_poly.pdbx_seq_one_letter_code
_entity_poly.pdbx_strand_id
1 'polypeptide(L)'
;GPAIMSGRFIDIENHPTNDRIIYAGAAGGGVWKSNNGGASFSPIFDEHAQSIGKIKLDPKNPDNVIWVGTGEVWTRNSVSVGDGLYKSIDGGNTWKKNGFEKSERISSIEINPNNTQEMYVGVLGALWGDSEERGVYKSTDGGATWSKILYVNPTTGCSDVIMDPKDPNILYASMWEFRRTAWSFSSGGNNSALYKSTDGGKNWNKIHNGFPAGKLGRIAFAVAPSNSNILYSVIESEKDENKGLYRSDDAGANWKHLNNDFGLVVRPFYFSRIVIDPRNPDVVVKAGLFGSISRDGGKTFKDLGRMHPDIHDIVFDIKNSDRMYVATDGGMYRTWDGAATMEIVANLPVSQFYHLSLDNNEPYNIYGGLQDNGSWYGPSRSPGGIEA
;
A
#
# COMPACT_ATOMS: atom_id res chain seq x y z
N GLY A 1 6.57 9.22 -19.46
CA GLY A 1 7.38 8.08 -19.95
C GLY A 1 6.56 7.14 -20.82
N PRO A 2 7.10 6.03 -21.35
CA PRO A 2 6.33 5.09 -22.16
C PRO A 2 5.30 4.31 -21.32
N ALA A 3 4.04 4.27 -21.78
CA ALA A 3 2.95 3.64 -21.03
C ALA A 3 2.97 2.09 -21.01
N ILE A 4 3.70 1.46 -21.93
CA ILE A 4 3.73 0.00 -22.09
C ILE A 4 4.60 -0.67 -21.00
N MET A 5 5.68 -0.02 -20.57
CA MET A 5 6.54 -0.53 -19.50
C MET A 5 6.07 -0.04 -18.14
N SER A 6 5.44 1.15 -18.10
CA SER A 6 4.95 1.78 -16.89
C SER A 6 6.06 1.89 -15.83
N GLY A 7 5.70 1.95 -14.55
CA GLY A 7 6.58 2.00 -13.39
C GLY A 7 5.85 1.67 -12.10
N ARG A 8 6.48 1.95 -10.96
CA ARG A 8 6.02 1.47 -9.65
C ARG A 8 4.71 2.12 -9.17
N PHE A 9 3.70 1.29 -8.94
CA PHE A 9 2.50 1.62 -8.16
C PHE A 9 2.52 0.91 -6.81
N ILE A 10 1.97 1.55 -5.78
CA ILE A 10 2.07 1.03 -4.41
C ILE A 10 0.76 1.01 -3.62
N ASP A 11 -0.31 1.58 -4.20
CA ASP A 11 -1.62 1.65 -3.56
C ASP A 11 -2.72 1.59 -4.64
N ILE A 12 -3.77 0.81 -4.36
CA ILE A 12 -4.96 0.71 -5.19
C ILE A 12 -6.18 0.83 -4.29
N GLU A 13 -7.14 1.66 -4.71
CA GLU A 13 -8.41 1.80 -3.99
C GLU A 13 -9.59 1.65 -4.95
N ASN A 14 -10.55 0.80 -4.57
CA ASN A 14 -11.80 0.65 -5.30
C ASN A 14 -12.84 1.62 -4.77
N HIS A 15 -13.67 2.15 -5.67
CA HIS A 15 -14.87 2.84 -5.25
C HIS A 15 -15.82 1.86 -4.54
N PRO A 16 -16.36 2.20 -3.35
CA PRO A 16 -17.06 1.23 -2.50
C PRO A 16 -18.37 0.69 -3.10
N THR A 17 -18.95 1.39 -4.08
CA THR A 17 -20.23 1.02 -4.70
C THR A 17 -20.16 0.87 -6.23
N ASN A 18 -19.03 1.21 -6.86
CA ASN A 18 -18.90 1.22 -8.32
C ASN A 18 -17.62 0.49 -8.74
N ASP A 19 -17.78 -0.74 -9.21
CA ASP A 19 -16.73 -1.65 -9.65
C ASP A 19 -15.96 -1.19 -10.89
N ARG A 20 -16.39 -0.08 -11.51
CA ARG A 20 -15.69 0.54 -12.64
C ARG A 20 -14.72 1.63 -12.22
N ILE A 21 -14.84 2.17 -11.01
CA ILE A 21 -14.04 3.28 -10.54
C ILE A 21 -12.92 2.77 -9.63
N ILE A 22 -11.68 3.03 -10.05
CA ILE A 22 -10.47 2.55 -9.39
C ILE A 22 -9.47 3.68 -9.34
N TYR A 23 -8.78 3.80 -8.23
CA TYR A 23 -7.70 4.75 -8.02
C TYR A 23 -6.39 4.00 -7.86
N ALA A 24 -5.30 4.55 -8.40
CA ALA A 24 -3.96 3.99 -8.28
C ALA A 24 -2.97 5.08 -7.87
N GLY A 25 -2.18 4.80 -6.83
CA GLY A 25 -1.12 5.67 -6.30
C GLY A 25 0.25 5.19 -6.74
N ALA A 26 0.98 6.05 -7.46
CA ALA A 26 2.33 5.75 -7.92
C ALA A 26 3.38 6.09 -6.84
N ALA A 27 4.49 5.34 -6.82
CA ALA A 27 5.65 5.69 -6.00
C ALA A 27 6.33 7.00 -6.45
N GLY A 28 6.22 7.29 -7.75
CA GLY A 28 6.69 8.51 -8.40
C GLY A 28 5.92 8.76 -9.69
N GLY A 29 4.72 9.34 -9.56
CA GLY A 29 3.84 9.62 -10.71
C GLY A 29 2.42 10.03 -10.32
N GLY A 30 2.17 10.42 -9.07
CA GLY A 30 0.88 10.97 -8.64
C GLY A 30 -0.23 9.93 -8.53
N VAL A 31 -1.48 10.42 -8.58
CA VAL A 31 -2.70 9.63 -8.46
C VAL A 31 -3.41 9.55 -9.80
N TRP A 32 -3.85 8.35 -10.12
CA TRP A 32 -4.52 8.00 -11.37
C TRP A 32 -5.91 7.45 -11.08
N LYS A 33 -6.90 7.82 -11.90
CA LYS A 33 -8.29 7.38 -11.78
C LYS A 33 -8.75 6.66 -13.04
N SER A 34 -9.37 5.50 -12.88
CA SER A 34 -10.11 4.80 -13.92
C SER A 34 -11.62 4.97 -13.70
N ASN A 35 -12.38 5.03 -14.79
CA ASN A 35 -13.86 5.00 -14.77
C ASN A 35 -14.43 3.82 -15.58
N ASN A 36 -13.57 2.88 -16.00
CA ASN A 36 -13.91 1.80 -16.92
C ASN A 36 -13.32 0.44 -16.49
N GLY A 37 -13.21 0.21 -15.17
CA GLY A 37 -12.76 -1.07 -14.62
C GLY A 37 -11.28 -1.33 -14.92
N GLY A 38 -10.45 -0.29 -14.84
CA GLY A 38 -9.01 -0.40 -15.04
C GLY A 38 -8.60 -0.66 -16.49
N ALA A 39 -9.47 -0.41 -17.47
CA ALA A 39 -9.08 -0.48 -18.88
C ALA A 39 -8.23 0.72 -19.31
N SER A 40 -8.48 1.88 -18.72
CA SER A 40 -7.62 3.05 -18.84
C SER A 40 -7.69 3.91 -17.58
N PHE A 41 -6.63 4.67 -17.34
CA PHE A 41 -6.54 5.64 -16.26
C PHE A 41 -6.20 7.05 -16.78
N SER A 42 -6.64 8.07 -16.05
CA SER A 42 -6.28 9.47 -16.26
C SER A 42 -5.66 10.04 -14.98
N PRO A 43 -4.65 10.92 -15.09
CA PRO A 43 -4.06 11.53 -13.91
C PRO A 43 -5.03 12.54 -13.30
N ILE A 44 -5.00 12.66 -11.97
CA ILE A 44 -5.83 13.63 -11.22
C ILE A 44 -5.01 14.39 -10.16
N PHE A 45 -3.68 14.28 -10.15
CA PHE A 45 -2.82 14.82 -9.08
C PHE A 45 -1.45 15.34 -9.58
N ASP A 46 -1.34 15.71 -10.86
CA ASP A 46 -0.07 16.03 -11.52
C ASP A 46 0.63 17.28 -10.94
N GLU A 47 -0.13 18.23 -10.43
CA GLU A 47 0.38 19.51 -9.88
C GLU A 47 0.82 19.41 -8.40
N HIS A 48 0.90 18.20 -7.86
CA HIS A 48 1.16 17.93 -6.44
C HIS A 48 2.29 16.91 -6.25
N ALA A 49 2.58 16.54 -4.99
CA ALA A 49 3.65 15.60 -4.69
C ALA A 49 3.44 14.26 -5.40
N GLN A 50 4.43 13.87 -6.19
CA GLN A 50 4.34 12.71 -7.08
C GLN A 50 4.50 11.37 -6.35
N SER A 51 5.01 11.39 -5.13
CA SER A 51 5.13 10.19 -4.30
C SER A 51 3.86 10.00 -3.49
N ILE A 52 3.14 8.92 -3.74
CA ILE A 52 1.89 8.60 -3.06
C ILE A 52 2.15 7.49 -2.04
N GLY A 53 1.58 7.62 -0.84
CA GLY A 53 1.64 6.62 0.22
C GLY A 53 0.32 5.87 0.38
N LYS A 54 -0.80 6.60 0.39
CA LYS A 54 -2.14 6.03 0.56
C LYS A 54 -3.23 6.90 -0.06
N ILE A 55 -4.20 6.30 -0.70
CA ILE A 55 -5.46 6.91 -1.16
C ILE A 55 -6.58 6.39 -0.26
N LYS A 56 -7.60 7.21 0.00
CA LYS A 56 -8.83 6.76 0.65
C LYS A 56 -10.01 7.57 0.18
N LEU A 57 -11.11 6.90 -0.13
CA LEU A 57 -12.38 7.53 -0.47
C LEU A 57 -13.21 7.71 0.79
N ASP A 58 -13.94 8.82 0.88
CA ASP A 58 -14.95 8.99 1.93
C ASP A 58 -16.09 7.97 1.71
N PRO A 59 -16.40 7.11 2.69
CA PRO A 59 -17.40 6.05 2.51
C PRO A 59 -18.84 6.58 2.33
N LYS A 60 -19.14 7.82 2.75
CA LYS A 60 -20.46 8.45 2.58
C LYS A 60 -20.53 9.40 1.38
N ASN A 61 -19.39 9.87 0.87
CA ASN A 61 -19.31 10.71 -0.33
C ASN A 61 -18.15 10.31 -1.26
N PRO A 62 -18.12 9.06 -1.75
CA PRO A 62 -16.95 8.50 -2.43
C PRO A 62 -16.74 9.05 -3.85
N ASP A 63 -17.76 9.65 -4.46
CA ASP A 63 -17.64 10.27 -5.79
C ASP A 63 -16.86 11.61 -5.74
N ASN A 64 -16.90 12.31 -4.59
CA ASN A 64 -16.40 13.67 -4.47
C ASN A 64 -15.24 13.81 -3.49
N VAL A 65 -15.29 13.13 -2.35
CA VAL A 65 -14.32 13.33 -1.27
C VAL A 65 -13.25 12.25 -1.30
N ILE A 66 -12.04 12.67 -1.61
CA ILE A 66 -10.87 11.81 -1.75
C ILE A 66 -9.75 12.35 -0.88
N TRP A 67 -9.09 11.46 -0.15
CA TRP A 67 -7.93 11.76 0.66
C TRP A 67 -6.69 11.09 0.08
N VAL A 68 -5.59 11.83 0.04
CA VAL A 68 -4.30 11.35 -0.48
C VAL A 68 -3.21 11.68 0.53
N GLY A 69 -2.66 10.64 1.13
CA GLY A 69 -1.43 10.70 1.91
C GLY A 69 -0.24 10.51 0.99
N THR A 70 0.72 11.42 1.06
CA THR A 70 1.90 11.37 0.19
C THR A 70 3.07 10.62 0.85
N GLY A 71 3.98 10.14 0.02
CA GLY A 71 5.24 9.49 0.39
C GLY A 71 5.22 7.97 0.39
N GLU A 72 6.06 7.38 -0.46
CA GLU A 72 6.17 5.93 -0.61
C GLU A 72 6.60 5.22 0.68
N VAL A 73 5.83 4.19 1.06
CA VAL A 73 5.93 3.51 2.37
C VAL A 73 6.85 2.28 2.34
N TRP A 74 7.25 1.82 1.16
CA TRP A 74 8.11 0.65 0.97
C TRP A 74 9.57 1.08 1.03
N THR A 75 10.20 0.99 2.20
CA THR A 75 11.43 1.70 2.58
C THR A 75 12.73 1.25 1.89
N ARG A 76 12.75 1.24 0.55
CA ARG A 76 13.94 1.02 -0.27
C ARG A 76 14.81 2.27 -0.30
N ASN A 77 16.06 2.16 -0.77
CA ASN A 77 16.96 3.30 -0.95
C ASN A 77 16.57 4.22 -2.12
N SER A 78 15.65 3.79 -2.98
CA SER A 78 15.18 4.50 -4.16
C SER A 78 13.70 4.84 -4.01
N VAL A 79 13.37 5.60 -2.97
CA VAL A 79 12.03 6.08 -2.68
C VAL A 79 12.01 7.58 -2.44
N SER A 80 10.92 8.21 -2.86
CA SER A 80 10.68 9.63 -2.65
C SER A 80 9.94 9.88 -1.34
N VAL A 81 10.09 11.10 -0.81
CA VAL A 81 9.30 11.58 0.34
C VAL A 81 8.01 12.22 -0.17
N GLY A 82 6.98 12.16 0.67
CA GLY A 82 5.79 12.98 0.57
C GLY A 82 5.94 14.28 1.34
N ASP A 83 4.92 15.13 1.24
CA ASP A 83 4.87 16.46 1.82
C ASP A 83 3.52 16.76 2.53
N GLY A 84 2.76 15.71 2.85
CA GLY A 84 1.58 15.78 3.72
C GLY A 84 0.33 15.10 3.18
N LEU A 85 -0.79 15.45 3.80
CA LEU A 85 -2.12 14.94 3.50
C LEU A 85 -2.85 15.93 2.59
N TYR A 86 -3.58 15.42 1.59
CA TYR A 86 -4.39 16.21 0.67
C TYR A 86 -5.84 15.73 0.69
N LYS A 87 -6.75 16.67 0.45
CA LYS A 87 -8.19 16.43 0.34
C LYS A 87 -8.71 17.05 -0.95
N SER A 88 -9.46 16.27 -1.72
CA SER A 88 -10.37 16.77 -2.76
C SER A 88 -11.81 16.68 -2.26
N ILE A 89 -12.66 17.59 -2.73
CA ILE A 89 -14.11 17.60 -2.46
C ILE A 89 -14.93 17.65 -3.76
N ASP A 90 -14.28 17.46 -4.91
CA ASP A 90 -14.84 17.58 -6.24
C ASP A 90 -14.40 16.42 -7.16
N GLY A 91 -14.09 15.27 -6.57
CA GLY A 91 -13.80 14.03 -7.30
C GLY A 91 -12.39 13.96 -7.90
N GLY A 92 -11.47 14.79 -7.40
CA GLY A 92 -10.07 14.85 -7.80
C GLY A 92 -9.74 15.99 -8.78
N ASN A 93 -10.66 16.94 -9.01
CA ASN A 93 -10.40 18.07 -9.89
C ASN A 93 -9.53 19.14 -9.21
N THR A 94 -9.76 19.38 -7.92
CA THR A 94 -8.93 20.26 -7.10
C THR A 94 -8.56 19.60 -5.78
N TRP A 95 -7.40 20.02 -5.24
CA TRP A 95 -6.85 19.48 -4.01
C TRP A 95 -6.41 20.58 -3.06
N LYS A 96 -6.62 20.34 -1.77
CA LYS A 96 -6.15 21.20 -0.69
C LYS A 96 -5.29 20.40 0.27
N LYS A 97 -4.10 20.92 0.58
CA LYS A 97 -3.24 20.35 1.62
C LYS A 97 -3.90 20.49 3.01
N ASN A 98 -3.72 19.48 3.86
CA ASN A 98 -4.39 19.28 5.13
C ASN A 98 -3.42 18.75 6.21
N GLY A 99 -2.27 19.41 6.35
CA GLY A 99 -1.27 19.10 7.38
C GLY A 99 -0.32 17.95 7.01
N PHE A 100 0.42 17.48 8.02
CA PHE A 100 1.40 16.38 7.92
C PHE A 100 2.62 16.69 7.04
N GLU A 101 3.02 17.95 6.91
CA GLU A 101 4.12 18.41 6.04
C GLU A 101 5.47 17.74 6.37
N LYS A 102 5.64 17.30 7.61
CA LYS A 102 6.85 16.62 8.12
C LYS A 102 6.71 15.11 8.24
N SER A 103 5.58 14.54 7.82
CA SER A 103 5.31 13.11 7.95
C SER A 103 6.25 12.26 7.08
N GLU A 104 6.73 12.80 5.96
CA GLU A 104 7.41 12.13 4.84
C GLU A 104 6.65 10.95 4.21
N ARG A 105 5.91 10.14 4.97
CA ARG A 105 5.25 8.90 4.53
C ARG A 105 3.99 8.67 5.34
N ILE A 106 2.85 8.86 4.70
CA ILE A 106 1.54 8.48 5.24
C ILE A 106 1.23 7.05 4.76
N SER A 107 1.08 6.12 5.71
CA SER A 107 0.92 4.69 5.44
C SER A 107 -0.54 4.23 5.37
N SER A 108 -1.43 4.91 6.08
CA SER A 108 -2.84 4.52 6.16
C SER A 108 -3.72 5.74 6.37
N ILE A 109 -4.93 5.67 5.83
CA ILE A 109 -6.01 6.62 6.07
C ILE A 109 -7.27 5.78 6.29
N GLU A 110 -7.87 5.85 7.46
CA GLU A 110 -9.12 5.16 7.79
C GLU A 110 -10.19 6.17 8.16
N ILE A 111 -11.39 5.99 7.62
CA ILE A 111 -12.52 6.91 7.81
C ILE A 111 -13.67 6.09 8.37
N ASN A 112 -14.21 6.51 9.51
CA ASN A 112 -15.33 5.81 10.12
C ASN A 112 -16.56 5.89 9.19
N PRO A 113 -17.09 4.74 8.71
CA PRO A 113 -18.22 4.72 7.77
C PRO A 113 -19.53 5.21 8.40
N ASN A 114 -19.65 5.15 9.71
CA ASN A 114 -20.82 5.65 10.44
C ASN A 114 -20.72 7.14 10.76
N ASN A 115 -19.50 7.69 10.86
CA ASN A 115 -19.23 9.10 11.15
C ASN A 115 -17.93 9.58 10.48
N THR A 116 -18.03 10.21 9.31
CA THR A 116 -16.86 10.63 8.53
C THR A 116 -16.08 11.80 9.13
N GLN A 117 -16.58 12.39 10.23
CA GLN A 117 -15.80 13.32 11.04
C GLN A 117 -14.70 12.61 11.84
N GLU A 118 -14.88 11.33 12.14
CA GLU A 118 -13.88 10.51 12.82
C GLU A 118 -12.99 9.80 11.81
N MET A 119 -11.70 10.12 11.85
CA MET A 119 -10.70 9.64 10.90
C MET A 119 -9.40 9.31 11.60
N TYR A 120 -8.62 8.42 10.99
CA TYR A 120 -7.32 7.99 11.49
C TYR A 120 -6.28 8.06 10.37
N VAL A 121 -5.08 8.49 10.73
CA VAL A 121 -3.92 8.55 9.82
C VAL A 121 -2.75 7.82 10.45
N GLY A 122 -2.20 6.85 9.73
CA GLY A 122 -0.94 6.19 10.07
C GLY A 122 0.23 6.93 9.44
N VAL A 123 1.25 7.28 10.23
CA VAL A 123 2.48 7.91 9.75
C VAL A 123 3.66 6.98 10.02
N LEU A 124 4.30 6.54 8.93
CA LEU A 124 5.50 5.73 9.00
C LEU A 124 6.71 6.59 9.36
N GLY A 125 6.78 7.83 8.87
CA GLY A 125 7.83 8.80 9.21
C GLY A 125 9.05 8.74 8.30
N ALA A 126 10.09 9.44 8.75
CA ALA A 126 11.33 9.60 8.01
C ALA A 126 12.06 8.26 7.76
N LEU A 127 12.63 8.09 6.57
CA LEU A 127 13.40 6.88 6.26
C LEU A 127 14.83 6.93 6.81
N TRP A 128 15.45 8.10 6.66
CA TRP A 128 16.87 8.32 6.88
C TRP A 128 17.17 8.92 8.27
N GLY A 129 16.17 9.03 9.13
CA GLY A 129 16.27 9.79 10.37
C GLY A 129 15.23 9.40 11.42
N ASP A 130 15.50 9.85 12.64
CA ASP A 130 14.54 9.87 13.73
C ASP A 130 13.43 10.85 13.38
N SER A 131 12.19 10.54 13.74
CA SER A 131 11.04 11.39 13.44
C SER A 131 10.02 11.34 14.55
N GLU A 132 9.74 12.51 15.11
CA GLU A 132 8.66 12.69 16.08
C GLU A 132 7.28 12.68 15.42
N GLU A 133 7.19 12.69 14.09
CA GLU A 133 5.91 12.68 13.36
C GLU A 133 5.34 11.26 13.19
N ARG A 134 6.08 10.24 13.61
CA ARG A 134 5.64 8.85 13.58
C ARG A 134 4.42 8.64 14.47
N GLY A 135 3.56 7.70 14.10
CA GLY A 135 2.47 7.24 14.98
C GLY A 135 1.13 7.13 14.28
N VAL A 136 0.09 6.97 15.09
CA VAL A 136 -1.31 7.02 14.67
C VAL A 136 -1.92 8.31 15.16
N TYR A 137 -2.59 9.01 14.25
CA TYR A 137 -3.28 10.26 14.52
C TYR A 137 -4.78 10.06 14.35
N LYS A 138 -5.57 10.78 15.13
CA LYS A 138 -7.03 10.78 15.09
C LYS A 138 -7.56 12.20 14.88
N SER A 139 -8.54 12.34 14.01
CA SER A 139 -9.39 13.53 13.90
C SER A 139 -10.81 13.18 14.35
N THR A 140 -11.51 14.16 14.91
CA THR A 140 -12.95 14.07 15.24
C THR A 140 -13.76 15.20 14.59
N ASP A 141 -13.13 15.97 13.70
CA ASP A 141 -13.67 17.14 13.02
C ASP A 141 -13.48 17.08 11.50
N GLY A 142 -13.34 15.88 10.93
CA GLY A 142 -13.26 15.65 9.49
C GLY A 142 -11.91 16.08 8.87
N GLY A 143 -10.85 15.98 9.68
CA GLY A 143 -9.48 16.33 9.33
C GLY A 143 -9.13 17.81 9.48
N ALA A 144 -9.90 18.59 10.24
CA ALA A 144 -9.49 19.98 10.51
C ALA A 144 -8.38 20.02 11.57
N THR A 145 -8.44 19.16 12.58
CA THR A 145 -7.39 18.98 13.59
C THR A 145 -7.08 17.50 13.84
N TRP A 146 -5.86 17.23 14.29
CA TRP A 146 -5.33 15.89 14.49
C TRP A 146 -4.66 15.76 15.86
N SER A 147 -4.96 14.67 16.57
CA SER A 147 -4.33 14.29 17.84
C SER A 147 -3.53 13.01 17.66
N LYS A 148 -2.28 12.98 18.11
CA LYS A 148 -1.47 11.75 18.11
C LYS A 148 -1.95 10.82 19.24
N ILE A 149 -2.45 9.64 18.88
CA ILE A 149 -3.11 8.70 19.80
C ILE A 149 -2.31 7.41 20.04
N LEU A 150 -1.32 7.11 19.18
CA LEU A 150 -0.35 6.03 19.41
C LEU A 150 1.02 6.48 18.93
N TYR A 151 1.99 6.44 19.84
CA TYR A 151 3.39 6.78 19.60
C TYR A 151 4.26 5.87 20.45
N VAL A 152 5.36 5.37 19.88
CA VAL A 152 6.27 4.49 20.60
C VAL A 152 7.57 5.22 20.92
N ASN A 153 8.29 5.66 19.89
CA ASN A 153 9.54 6.43 19.98
C ASN A 153 9.93 6.98 18.58
N PRO A 154 11.02 7.77 18.44
CA PRO A 154 11.39 8.40 17.17
C PRO A 154 11.87 7.43 16.07
N THR A 155 12.14 6.17 16.41
CA THR A 155 12.65 5.14 15.48
C THR A 155 11.56 4.16 15.03
N THR A 156 10.35 4.25 15.60
CA THR A 156 9.25 3.30 15.38
C THR A 156 8.05 3.98 14.73
N GLY A 157 7.79 3.63 13.47
CA GLY A 157 6.75 4.23 12.63
C GLY A 157 5.48 3.39 12.57
N CYS A 158 4.35 4.00 12.25
CA CYS A 158 3.14 3.25 11.94
C CYS A 158 3.21 2.74 10.50
N SER A 159 3.29 1.44 10.32
CA SER A 159 3.36 0.80 9.00
C SER A 159 1.99 0.48 8.39
N ASP A 160 0.98 0.26 9.23
CA ASP A 160 -0.42 0.17 8.81
C ASP A 160 -1.37 0.42 10.00
N VAL A 161 -2.55 0.97 9.72
CA VAL A 161 -3.72 1.04 10.62
C VAL A 161 -4.94 0.56 9.85
N ILE A 162 -5.65 -0.41 10.40
CA ILE A 162 -6.89 -0.93 9.80
C ILE A 162 -8.01 -0.81 10.83
N MET A 163 -9.13 -0.26 10.38
CA MET A 163 -10.38 -0.24 11.13
C MET A 163 -11.15 -1.54 10.91
N ASP A 164 -11.75 -2.07 11.97
CA ASP A 164 -12.60 -3.24 11.83
C ASP A 164 -13.82 -2.91 10.94
N PRO A 165 -14.12 -3.75 9.93
CA PRO A 165 -15.17 -3.46 8.96
C PRO A 165 -16.58 -3.50 9.57
N LYS A 166 -16.76 -4.06 10.77
CA LYS A 166 -18.06 -4.19 11.46
C LYS A 166 -18.18 -3.29 12.69
N ASP A 167 -17.08 -2.90 13.32
CA ASP A 167 -17.07 -1.99 14.47
C ASP A 167 -15.96 -0.94 14.38
N PRO A 168 -16.29 0.32 14.02
CA PRO A 168 -15.30 1.40 13.92
C PRO A 168 -14.54 1.74 15.21
N ASN A 169 -14.98 1.26 16.39
CA ASN A 169 -14.21 1.43 17.63
C ASN A 169 -13.03 0.46 17.73
N ILE A 170 -13.03 -0.62 16.95
CA ILE A 170 -11.95 -1.58 16.91
C ILE A 170 -10.95 -1.16 15.85
N LEU A 171 -9.71 -0.95 16.27
CA LEU A 171 -8.60 -0.57 15.41
C LEU A 171 -7.44 -1.51 15.65
N TYR A 172 -6.70 -1.80 14.59
CA TYR A 172 -5.45 -2.54 14.66
C TYR A 172 -4.35 -1.66 14.07
N ALA A 173 -3.19 -1.60 14.72
CA ALA A 173 -2.07 -0.78 14.28
C ALA A 173 -0.76 -1.56 14.35
N SER A 174 -0.03 -1.60 13.24
CA SER A 174 1.29 -2.20 13.17
C SER A 174 2.37 -1.12 13.28
N MET A 175 3.09 -1.13 14.40
CA MET A 175 4.22 -0.26 14.65
C MET A 175 5.51 -0.99 14.29
N TRP A 176 6.39 -0.36 13.52
CA TRP A 176 7.60 -0.97 12.96
C TRP A 176 8.83 -0.12 13.27
N GLU A 177 9.78 -0.72 14.00
CA GLU A 177 11.09 -0.13 14.27
C GLU A 177 12.02 -0.41 13.09
N PHE A 178 12.59 0.64 12.49
CA PHE A 178 13.54 0.47 11.39
C PHE A 178 14.53 1.64 11.28
N ARG A 179 15.65 1.39 10.60
CA ARG A 179 16.62 2.42 10.25
C ARG A 179 17.29 2.13 8.93
N ARG A 180 17.38 3.14 8.07
CA ARG A 180 18.23 3.10 6.88
C ARG A 180 19.36 4.11 7.00
N THR A 181 20.53 3.70 6.54
CA THR A 181 21.69 4.58 6.30
C THR A 181 22.13 4.41 4.85
N ALA A 182 23.06 5.23 4.39
CA ALA A 182 23.55 5.13 3.01
C ALA A 182 24.15 3.74 2.66
N TRP A 183 24.56 2.95 3.65
CA TRP A 183 25.20 1.64 3.47
C TRP A 183 24.54 0.48 4.23
N SER A 184 23.48 0.72 5.02
CA SER A 184 22.84 -0.33 5.81
C SER A 184 21.32 -0.17 5.93
N PHE A 185 20.67 -1.27 6.29
CA PHE A 185 19.25 -1.30 6.63
C PHE A 185 19.04 -2.24 7.82
N SER A 186 18.36 -1.73 8.86
CA SER A 186 17.90 -2.51 10.01
C SER A 186 16.38 -2.55 9.96
N SER A 187 15.82 -3.75 9.86
CA SER A 187 14.38 -4.00 9.94
C SER A 187 14.06 -4.73 11.23
N GLY A 188 13.44 -4.03 12.16
CA GLY A 188 12.99 -4.59 13.42
C GLY A 188 13.81 -4.24 14.64
N GLY A 189 13.21 -4.53 15.78
CA GLY A 189 13.70 -4.22 17.11
C GLY A 189 12.69 -4.63 18.17
N ASN A 190 12.91 -4.19 19.40
CA ASN A 190 12.04 -4.54 20.54
C ASN A 190 10.71 -3.76 20.53
N ASN A 191 10.62 -2.71 19.73
CA ASN A 191 9.46 -1.82 19.69
C ASN A 191 8.47 -2.14 18.57
N SER A 192 8.86 -2.99 17.61
CA SER A 192 7.93 -3.47 16.57
C SER A 192 6.82 -4.31 17.21
N ALA A 193 5.57 -3.98 16.91
CA ALA A 193 4.43 -4.66 17.49
C ALA A 193 3.12 -4.38 16.74
N LEU A 194 2.28 -5.41 16.66
CA LEU A 194 0.86 -5.28 16.37
C LEU A 194 0.06 -4.94 17.64
N TYR A 195 -0.71 -3.85 17.58
CA TYR A 195 -1.59 -3.38 18.66
C TYR A 195 -3.06 -3.48 18.24
N LYS A 196 -3.94 -3.63 19.23
CA LYS A 196 -5.39 -3.53 19.10
C LYS A 196 -5.94 -2.49 20.06
N SER A 197 -6.86 -1.66 19.58
CA SER A 197 -7.77 -0.84 20.37
C SER A 197 -9.20 -1.35 20.21
N THR A 198 -10.03 -1.16 21.24
CA THR A 198 -11.47 -1.49 21.22
C THR A 198 -12.34 -0.31 21.64
N ASP A 199 -11.74 0.88 21.75
CA ASP A 199 -12.36 2.10 22.26
C ASP A 199 -12.07 3.32 21.37
N GLY A 200 -11.89 3.08 20.07
CA GLY A 200 -11.68 4.10 19.06
C GLY A 200 -10.30 4.75 19.15
N GLY A 201 -9.30 4.02 19.68
CA GLY A 201 -7.90 4.42 19.75
C GLY A 201 -7.50 5.13 21.04
N LYS A 202 -8.30 5.07 22.11
CA LYS A 202 -7.95 5.67 23.41
C LYS A 202 -6.95 4.80 24.16
N ASN A 203 -7.12 3.49 24.13
CA ASN A 203 -6.21 2.51 24.70
C ASN A 203 -5.76 1.48 23.66
N TRP A 204 -4.52 1.03 23.77
CA TRP A 204 -3.89 0.09 22.84
C TRP A 204 -3.19 -1.04 23.61
N ASN A 205 -3.44 -2.28 23.21
CA ASN A 205 -2.82 -3.48 23.79
C ASN A 205 -2.07 -4.25 22.70
N LYS A 206 -0.88 -4.79 23.03
CA LYS A 206 -0.20 -5.75 22.16
C LYS A 206 -1.02 -7.03 22.09
N ILE A 207 -1.22 -7.56 20.89
CA ILE A 207 -1.99 -8.78 20.64
C ILE A 207 -1.07 -9.90 20.14
N HIS A 208 -0.08 -10.27 20.95
CA HIS A 208 1.06 -11.11 20.54
C HIS A 208 1.00 -12.53 21.10
N ASN A 209 -0.14 -12.97 21.63
CA ASN A 209 -0.23 -14.33 22.12
C ASN A 209 -0.11 -15.33 20.96
N GLY A 210 0.94 -16.15 20.97
CA GLY A 210 1.30 -17.03 19.84
C GLY A 210 2.24 -16.39 18.80
N PHE A 211 2.64 -15.13 18.95
CA PHE A 211 3.69 -14.52 18.13
C PHE A 211 5.09 -15.07 18.51
N PRO A 212 6.09 -14.93 17.61
CA PRO A 212 7.48 -15.20 17.94
C PRO A 212 7.98 -14.36 19.12
N ALA A 213 8.81 -14.97 19.97
CA ALA A 213 9.58 -14.24 20.97
C ALA A 213 10.80 -13.55 20.33
N GLY A 214 11.33 -12.52 20.99
CA GLY A 214 12.51 -11.77 20.54
C GLY A 214 12.14 -10.54 19.71
N LYS A 215 13.08 -10.08 18.88
CA LYS A 215 12.86 -8.89 18.05
C LYS A 215 11.93 -9.21 16.88
N LEU A 216 11.02 -8.29 16.59
CA LEU A 216 10.13 -8.37 15.43
C LEU A 216 10.48 -7.28 14.43
N GLY A 217 10.33 -7.59 13.15
CA GLY A 217 10.48 -6.69 12.02
C GLY A 217 9.15 -6.09 11.59
N ARG A 218 8.96 -5.93 10.28
CA ARG A 218 7.69 -5.46 9.74
C ARG A 218 6.61 -6.53 9.98
N ILE A 219 5.43 -6.07 10.40
CA ILE A 219 4.25 -6.91 10.60
C ILE A 219 3.17 -6.42 9.63
N ALA A 220 2.92 -7.17 8.57
CA ALA A 220 1.77 -6.95 7.72
C ALA A 220 0.57 -7.69 8.29
N PHE A 221 -0.64 -7.16 8.13
CA PHE A 221 -1.83 -7.83 8.61
C PHE A 221 -3.07 -7.41 7.82
N ALA A 222 -4.12 -8.23 7.90
CA ALA A 222 -5.44 -7.94 7.35
C ALA A 222 -6.53 -8.50 8.25
N VAL A 223 -7.67 -7.81 8.28
CA VAL A 223 -8.91 -8.23 8.94
C VAL A 223 -9.88 -8.70 7.85
N ALA A 224 -10.48 -9.88 8.00
CA ALA A 224 -11.36 -10.40 6.97
C ALA A 224 -12.68 -9.59 6.89
N PRO A 225 -13.05 -9.01 5.73
CA PRO A 225 -14.27 -8.20 5.62
C PRO A 225 -15.56 -8.96 5.94
N SER A 226 -15.61 -10.25 5.56
CA SER A 226 -16.75 -11.12 5.83
C SER A 226 -16.84 -11.57 7.30
N ASN A 227 -15.72 -11.60 8.04
CA ASN A 227 -15.65 -12.07 9.42
C ASN A 227 -14.52 -11.40 10.23
N SER A 228 -14.85 -10.34 10.97
CA SER A 228 -13.94 -9.59 11.85
C SER A 228 -13.16 -10.40 12.89
N ASN A 229 -13.54 -11.65 13.17
CA ASN A 229 -12.76 -12.52 14.05
C ASN A 229 -11.53 -13.11 13.35
N ILE A 230 -11.52 -13.19 12.02
CA ILE A 230 -10.43 -13.80 11.26
C ILE A 230 -9.44 -12.73 10.85
N LEU A 231 -8.21 -12.87 11.34
CA LEU A 231 -7.09 -12.03 10.96
C LEU A 231 -5.96 -12.89 10.41
N TYR A 232 -5.24 -12.35 9.45
CA TYR A 232 -3.96 -12.88 9.00
C TYR A 232 -2.86 -11.87 9.25
N SER A 233 -1.66 -12.35 9.56
CA SER A 233 -0.49 -11.51 9.70
C SER A 233 0.75 -12.19 9.12
N VAL A 234 1.57 -11.45 8.40
CA VAL A 234 2.89 -11.90 7.96
C VAL A 234 3.94 -11.18 8.80
N ILE A 235 4.73 -11.94 9.53
CA ILE A 235 5.64 -11.43 10.55
C ILE A 235 7.08 -11.67 10.11
N GLU A 236 7.87 -10.61 10.08
CA GLU A 236 9.33 -10.69 10.12
C GLU A 236 9.78 -10.89 11.58
N SER A 237 10.66 -11.86 11.84
CA SER A 237 11.13 -12.17 13.19
C SER A 237 12.62 -12.47 13.23
N GLU A 238 13.22 -12.32 14.41
CA GLU A 238 14.65 -12.60 14.66
C GLU A 238 15.08 -14.03 14.29
N LYS A 239 14.21 -15.02 14.52
CA LYS A 239 14.47 -16.41 14.14
C LYS A 239 13.77 -16.75 12.82
N ASP A 240 14.53 -17.30 11.87
CA ASP A 240 14.04 -17.66 10.54
C ASP A 240 12.94 -18.73 10.53
N GLU A 241 12.92 -19.63 11.51
CA GLU A 241 11.88 -20.66 11.63
C GLU A 241 10.51 -20.10 12.03
N ASN A 242 10.48 -18.91 12.66
CA ASN A 242 9.28 -18.29 13.22
C ASN A 242 8.74 -17.12 12.38
N LYS A 243 9.40 -16.73 11.29
CA LYS A 243 8.84 -15.73 10.37
C LYS A 243 7.78 -16.39 9.49
N GLY A 244 6.85 -15.60 8.97
CA GLY A 244 5.82 -16.10 8.05
C GLY A 244 4.41 -15.72 8.45
N LEU A 245 3.46 -16.48 7.93
CA LEU A 245 2.04 -16.26 8.06
C LEU A 245 1.51 -16.84 9.38
N TYR A 246 0.77 -16.01 10.08
CA TYR A 246 0.01 -16.31 11.27
C TYR A 246 -1.47 -16.05 11.01
N ARG A 247 -2.34 -16.84 11.63
CA ARG A 247 -3.80 -16.65 11.61
C ARG A 247 -4.33 -16.57 13.03
N SER A 248 -5.30 -15.70 13.23
CA SER A 248 -6.16 -15.65 14.41
C SER A 248 -7.61 -15.85 13.97
N ASP A 249 -8.36 -16.62 14.74
CA ASP A 249 -9.81 -16.85 14.54
C ASP A 249 -10.65 -16.17 15.67
N ASP A 250 -10.02 -15.33 16.48
CA ASP A 250 -10.59 -14.67 17.67
C ASP A 250 -10.18 -13.19 17.79
N ALA A 251 -10.15 -12.51 16.65
CA ALA A 251 -9.91 -11.06 16.55
C ALA A 251 -8.55 -10.63 17.13
N GLY A 252 -7.53 -11.48 16.97
CA GLY A 252 -6.15 -11.26 17.41
C GLY A 252 -5.85 -11.71 18.85
N ALA A 253 -6.78 -12.34 19.57
CA ALA A 253 -6.51 -12.77 20.94
C ALA A 253 -5.50 -13.93 21.02
N ASN A 254 -5.53 -14.84 20.04
CA ASN A 254 -4.57 -15.94 19.89
C ASN A 254 -4.14 -16.08 18.42
N TRP A 255 -2.86 -16.33 18.20
CA TRP A 255 -2.29 -16.53 16.87
C TRP A 255 -1.67 -17.91 16.72
N LYS A 256 -1.82 -18.47 15.51
CA LYS A 256 -1.20 -19.73 15.10
C LYS A 256 -0.33 -19.51 13.88
N HIS A 257 0.93 -19.94 13.95
CA HIS A 257 1.83 -20.00 12.80
C HIS A 257 1.32 -21.05 11.81
N LEU A 258 1.19 -20.68 10.54
CA LEU A 258 0.62 -21.54 9.49
C LEU A 258 1.65 -21.94 8.44
N ASN A 259 2.45 -20.98 7.99
CA ASN A 259 3.26 -21.15 6.79
C ASN A 259 4.45 -20.16 6.82
N ASN A 260 5.63 -20.58 6.37
CA ASN A 260 6.84 -19.77 6.29
C ASN A 260 7.53 -19.85 4.90
N ASP A 261 6.77 -20.19 3.87
CA ASP A 261 7.22 -20.30 2.48
C ASP A 261 7.93 -19.02 2.03
N PHE A 262 8.94 -19.18 1.18
CA PHE A 262 9.79 -18.09 0.71
C PHE A 262 9.00 -16.90 0.16
N GLY A 263 7.95 -17.16 -0.64
CA GLY A 263 7.09 -16.11 -1.21
C GLY A 263 6.39 -15.22 -0.17
N LEU A 264 6.16 -15.76 1.04
CA LEU A 264 5.54 -15.03 2.16
C LEU A 264 6.56 -14.19 2.92
N VAL A 265 7.80 -14.68 3.07
CA VAL A 265 8.78 -14.10 3.99
C VAL A 265 9.86 -13.25 3.32
N VAL A 266 9.96 -13.28 1.98
CA VAL A 266 10.98 -12.53 1.25
C VAL A 266 10.72 -11.01 1.29
N ARG A 267 11.78 -10.25 1.62
CA ARG A 267 11.86 -8.77 1.58
C ARG A 267 10.62 -8.04 2.17
N PRO A 268 10.24 -8.29 3.43
CA PRO A 268 9.04 -7.72 4.03
C PRO A 268 9.06 -6.18 4.06
N PHE A 269 10.24 -5.56 4.17
CA PHE A 269 10.37 -4.10 4.12
C PHE A 269 9.96 -3.47 2.78
N TYR A 270 9.96 -4.25 1.68
CA TYR A 270 9.75 -3.74 0.33
C TYR A 270 8.40 -4.10 -0.26
N PHE A 271 7.86 -5.27 0.07
CA PHE A 271 6.49 -5.65 -0.26
C PHE A 271 5.99 -6.64 0.79
N SER A 272 4.87 -6.34 1.42
CA SER A 272 4.33 -7.24 2.43
C SER A 272 2.82 -7.20 2.54
N ARG A 273 2.13 -6.42 1.70
CA ARG A 273 0.68 -6.28 1.80
C ARG A 273 0.03 -7.66 1.75
N ILE A 274 -0.93 -7.88 2.63
CA ILE A 274 -1.79 -9.05 2.63
C ILE A 274 -3.22 -8.58 2.52
N VAL A 275 -4.01 -9.24 1.68
CA VAL A 275 -5.42 -8.93 1.47
C VAL A 275 -6.25 -10.20 1.52
N ILE A 276 -7.45 -10.08 2.04
CA ILE A 276 -8.39 -11.18 2.22
C ILE A 276 -9.57 -10.92 1.30
N ASP A 277 -10.03 -11.96 0.61
CA ASP A 277 -11.21 -11.85 -0.23
C ASP A 277 -12.42 -11.38 0.61
N PRO A 278 -13.11 -10.30 0.20
CA PRO A 278 -14.21 -9.74 0.97
C PRO A 278 -15.37 -10.71 1.20
N ARG A 279 -15.47 -11.76 0.39
CA ARG A 279 -16.57 -12.74 0.43
C ARG A 279 -16.14 -14.11 0.95
N ASN A 280 -14.85 -14.39 1.09
CA ASN A 280 -14.35 -15.66 1.62
C ASN A 280 -13.05 -15.50 2.43
N PRO A 281 -13.07 -15.67 3.76
CA PRO A 281 -11.89 -15.46 4.60
C PRO A 281 -10.79 -16.52 4.43
N ASP A 282 -11.05 -17.62 3.70
CA ASP A 282 -10.03 -18.63 3.38
C ASP A 282 -9.28 -18.34 2.07
N VAL A 283 -9.69 -17.31 1.32
CA VAL A 283 -8.97 -16.82 0.15
C VAL A 283 -8.14 -15.61 0.55
N VAL A 284 -6.81 -15.76 0.51
CA VAL A 284 -5.86 -14.76 0.99
C VAL A 284 -4.79 -14.55 -0.06
N VAL A 285 -4.48 -13.29 -0.37
CA VAL A 285 -3.45 -12.92 -1.34
C VAL A 285 -2.39 -12.10 -0.63
N LYS A 286 -1.14 -12.41 -0.91
CA LYS A 286 0.03 -11.73 -0.34
C LYS A 286 0.85 -11.13 -1.47
N ALA A 287 1.02 -9.81 -1.42
CA ALA A 287 1.93 -9.05 -2.25
C ALA A 287 3.38 -9.46 -1.94
N GLY A 288 4.18 -9.71 -2.98
CA GLY A 288 5.42 -10.46 -2.87
C GLY A 288 6.33 -10.27 -4.08
N LEU A 289 7.35 -11.11 -4.19
CA LEU A 289 8.21 -11.14 -5.38
C LEU A 289 7.40 -11.47 -6.65
N PHE A 290 6.53 -12.49 -6.58
CA PHE A 290 5.62 -12.87 -7.67
C PHE A 290 4.13 -12.74 -7.28
N GLY A 291 3.89 -12.33 -6.03
CA GLY A 291 2.58 -12.43 -5.38
C GLY A 291 2.19 -13.89 -5.13
N SER A 292 1.40 -14.15 -4.10
CA SER A 292 0.97 -15.50 -3.77
C SER A 292 -0.49 -15.52 -3.32
N ILE A 293 -1.26 -16.50 -3.78
CA ILE A 293 -2.66 -16.72 -3.39
C ILE A 293 -2.84 -18.07 -2.69
N SER A 294 -3.54 -18.04 -1.56
CA SER A 294 -4.07 -19.22 -0.87
C SER A 294 -5.58 -19.26 -1.03
N ARG A 295 -6.13 -20.48 -1.11
CA ARG A 295 -7.58 -20.75 -1.14
C ARG A 295 -8.01 -21.75 -0.06
N ASP A 296 -7.14 -22.01 0.91
CA ASP A 296 -7.32 -22.99 1.98
C ASP A 296 -7.03 -22.42 3.37
N GLY A 297 -7.20 -21.09 3.51
CA GLY A 297 -7.01 -20.38 4.76
C GLY A 297 -5.55 -20.19 5.14
N GLY A 298 -4.67 -20.01 4.15
CA GLY A 298 -3.24 -19.74 4.34
C GLY A 298 -2.38 -20.98 4.58
N LYS A 299 -2.87 -22.19 4.33
CA LYS A 299 -2.09 -23.42 4.53
C LYS A 299 -1.14 -23.65 3.36
N THR A 300 -1.64 -23.51 2.14
CA THR A 300 -0.84 -23.61 0.92
C THR A 300 -1.00 -22.35 0.05
N PHE A 301 0.07 -22.00 -0.65
CA PHE A 301 0.11 -20.86 -1.56
C PHE A 301 0.57 -21.28 -2.95
N LYS A 302 0.08 -20.56 -3.95
CA LYS A 302 0.56 -20.61 -5.34
C LYS A 302 0.91 -19.21 -5.80
N ASP A 303 1.88 -19.09 -6.69
CA ASP A 303 2.18 -17.82 -7.33
C ASP A 303 0.99 -17.34 -8.17
N LEU A 304 0.87 -16.02 -8.31
CA LEU A 304 -0.08 -15.41 -9.23
C LEU A 304 0.37 -15.62 -10.69
N GLY A 305 -0.55 -15.38 -11.62
CA GLY A 305 -0.26 -15.38 -13.06
C GLY A 305 0.91 -14.46 -13.43
N ARG A 306 1.58 -14.77 -14.54
CA ARG A 306 2.81 -14.10 -14.97
C ARG A 306 2.58 -12.59 -15.20
N MET A 307 3.36 -11.77 -14.52
CA MET A 307 3.42 -10.30 -14.65
C MET A 307 4.80 -9.80 -14.23
N HIS A 308 5.02 -8.48 -14.21
CA HIS A 308 6.24 -7.91 -13.63
C HIS A 308 6.35 -8.25 -12.13
N PRO A 309 7.55 -8.61 -11.62
CA PRO A 309 7.76 -8.91 -10.21
C PRO A 309 7.64 -7.68 -9.29
N ASP A 310 7.82 -7.91 -7.99
CA ASP A 310 7.78 -6.92 -6.92
C ASP A 310 6.39 -6.25 -6.83
N ILE A 311 5.44 -7.03 -6.32
CA ILE A 311 4.02 -6.68 -6.14
C ILE A 311 3.88 -5.92 -4.83
N HIS A 312 3.33 -4.71 -4.88
CA HIS A 312 3.21 -3.81 -3.72
C HIS A 312 1.81 -3.76 -3.14
N ASP A 313 0.78 -3.89 -3.97
CA ASP A 313 -0.61 -3.82 -3.54
C ASP A 313 -1.53 -4.65 -4.43
N ILE A 314 -2.63 -5.12 -3.86
CA ILE A 314 -3.62 -5.97 -4.52
C ILE A 314 -4.99 -5.62 -3.96
N VAL A 315 -6.00 -5.46 -4.81
CA VAL A 315 -7.39 -5.35 -4.36
C VAL A 315 -8.28 -6.32 -5.11
N PHE A 316 -9.23 -6.92 -4.40
CA PHE A 316 -10.33 -7.65 -5.00
C PHE A 316 -11.38 -6.68 -5.53
N ASP A 317 -11.95 -6.99 -6.68
CA ASP A 317 -13.16 -6.33 -7.16
C ASP A 317 -14.29 -6.46 -6.13
N ILE A 318 -15.05 -5.38 -5.95
CA ILE A 318 -16.09 -5.29 -4.93
C ILE A 318 -17.27 -6.25 -5.17
N LYS A 319 -17.42 -6.82 -6.37
CA LYS A 319 -18.50 -7.72 -6.77
C LYS A 319 -18.03 -9.12 -7.16
N ASN A 320 -16.74 -9.35 -7.43
CA ASN A 320 -16.25 -10.62 -7.98
C ASN A 320 -14.85 -11.04 -7.46
N SER A 321 -14.72 -12.26 -6.90
CA SER A 321 -13.43 -12.81 -6.39
C SER A 321 -12.40 -13.04 -7.47
N ASP A 322 -12.87 -13.33 -8.68
CA ASP A 322 -11.99 -13.70 -9.77
C ASP A 322 -11.37 -12.48 -10.44
N ARG A 323 -11.87 -11.28 -10.10
CA ARG A 323 -11.34 -10.01 -10.55
C ARG A 323 -10.49 -9.38 -9.47
N MET A 324 -9.24 -9.12 -9.81
CA MET A 324 -8.31 -8.39 -8.95
C MET A 324 -7.53 -7.37 -9.78
N TYR A 325 -7.07 -6.33 -9.10
CA TYR A 325 -6.14 -5.35 -9.62
C TYR A 325 -4.86 -5.43 -8.81
N VAL A 326 -3.71 -5.36 -9.49
CA VAL A 326 -2.41 -5.62 -8.89
C VAL A 326 -1.43 -4.51 -9.27
N ALA A 327 -0.74 -3.97 -8.28
CA ALA A 327 0.26 -2.92 -8.43
C ALA A 327 1.66 -3.53 -8.27
N THR A 328 2.55 -3.24 -9.21
CA THR A 328 3.92 -3.78 -9.26
C THR A 328 4.94 -2.69 -9.54
N ASP A 329 6.23 -3.03 -9.49
CA ASP A 329 7.33 -2.18 -9.97
C ASP A 329 7.24 -1.85 -11.48
N GLY A 330 6.53 -2.65 -12.28
CA GLY A 330 6.37 -2.48 -13.73
C GLY A 330 4.93 -2.19 -14.15
N GLY A 331 4.17 -1.50 -13.31
CA GLY A 331 2.83 -1.02 -13.63
C GLY A 331 1.68 -1.76 -12.96
N MET A 332 0.48 -1.46 -13.45
CA MET A 332 -0.78 -2.02 -13.01
C MET A 332 -1.18 -3.21 -13.88
N TYR A 333 -1.69 -4.25 -13.23
CA TYR A 333 -2.22 -5.45 -13.86
C TYR A 333 -3.64 -5.72 -13.40
N ARG A 334 -4.39 -6.49 -14.19
CA ARG A 334 -5.71 -6.99 -13.85
C ARG A 334 -5.85 -8.45 -14.20
N THR A 335 -6.72 -9.14 -13.49
CA THR A 335 -7.10 -10.53 -13.77
C THR A 335 -8.61 -10.65 -13.80
N TRP A 336 -9.11 -11.62 -14.57
CA TRP A 336 -10.54 -11.93 -14.69
C TRP A 336 -10.87 -13.37 -14.28
N ASP A 337 -9.85 -14.16 -13.93
CA ASP A 337 -9.90 -15.61 -13.77
C ASP A 337 -9.22 -16.07 -12.46
N GLY A 338 -9.31 -15.24 -11.41
CA GLY A 338 -8.85 -15.59 -10.08
C GLY A 338 -7.33 -15.65 -9.95
N ALA A 339 -6.66 -14.72 -10.63
CA ALA A 339 -5.21 -14.57 -10.73
C ALA A 339 -4.49 -15.68 -11.51
N ALA A 340 -5.18 -16.42 -12.37
CA ALA A 340 -4.51 -17.39 -13.24
C ALA A 340 -3.77 -16.68 -14.40
N THR A 341 -4.39 -15.64 -14.97
CA THR A 341 -3.79 -14.77 -15.98
C THR A 341 -3.77 -13.32 -15.53
N MET A 342 -2.75 -12.58 -15.99
CA MET A 342 -2.56 -11.16 -15.68
C MET A 342 -2.44 -10.35 -16.98
N GLU A 343 -3.22 -9.29 -17.09
CA GLU A 343 -3.22 -8.34 -18.20
C GLU A 343 -2.64 -7.00 -17.74
N ILE A 344 -1.64 -6.47 -18.46
CA ILE A 344 -1.07 -5.15 -18.17
C ILE A 344 -2.02 -4.02 -18.59
N VAL A 345 -2.09 -2.96 -17.78
CA VAL A 345 -2.74 -1.70 -18.12
C VAL A 345 -1.74 -0.77 -18.81
N ALA A 346 -1.70 -0.84 -20.13
CA ALA A 346 -0.65 -0.21 -20.95
C ALA A 346 -0.88 1.29 -21.27
N ASN A 347 -1.58 2.04 -20.41
CA ASN A 347 -1.87 3.47 -20.60
C ASN A 347 -1.31 4.37 -19.47
N LEU A 348 -0.43 3.85 -18.62
CA LEU A 348 0.14 4.54 -17.46
C LEU A 348 1.61 4.94 -17.70
N PRO A 349 1.90 6.19 -18.10
CA PRO A 349 3.24 6.64 -18.49
C PRO A 349 4.21 6.95 -17.32
N VAL A 350 4.16 6.19 -16.23
CA VAL A 350 4.91 6.44 -14.97
C VAL A 350 6.29 5.75 -14.89
N SER A 351 6.96 5.57 -16.03
CA SER A 351 8.28 4.95 -16.07
C SER A 351 9.36 5.74 -15.32
N GLN A 352 10.18 5.01 -14.58
CA GLN A 352 11.26 5.56 -13.75
C GLN A 352 12.61 5.42 -14.48
N PHE A 353 13.05 6.49 -15.12
CA PHE A 353 14.36 6.55 -15.80
C PHE A 353 15.50 6.80 -14.82
N TYR A 354 16.61 6.07 -14.99
CA TYR A 354 17.86 6.36 -14.28
C TYR A 354 18.72 7.39 -14.99
N HIS A 355 18.78 7.32 -16.32
CA HIS A 355 19.60 8.19 -17.16
C HIS A 355 18.97 8.30 -18.55
N LEU A 356 19.16 9.45 -19.18
CA LEU A 356 18.71 9.73 -20.54
C LEU A 356 19.92 10.02 -21.45
N SER A 357 19.82 9.67 -22.72
CA SER A 357 20.79 10.01 -23.75
C SER A 357 20.08 10.27 -25.07
N LEU A 358 20.67 11.09 -25.93
CA LEU A 358 20.10 11.48 -27.22
C LEU A 358 21.05 11.09 -28.35
N ASP A 359 20.51 10.79 -29.53
CA ASP A 359 21.31 10.70 -30.76
C ASP A 359 21.20 11.97 -31.62
N ASN A 360 21.89 11.97 -32.76
CA ASN A 360 21.92 13.09 -33.71
C ASN A 360 20.98 12.87 -34.92
N ASN A 361 20.00 11.96 -34.84
CA ASN A 361 19.03 11.77 -35.93
C ASN A 361 18.00 12.92 -35.97
N GLU A 362 17.20 13.02 -37.05
CA GLU A 362 16.06 13.94 -37.12
C GLU A 362 14.80 13.19 -37.60
N PRO A 363 13.78 12.98 -36.74
CA PRO A 363 13.77 13.32 -35.30
C PRO A 363 14.81 12.49 -34.52
N TYR A 364 15.43 13.10 -33.51
CA TYR A 364 16.41 12.41 -32.66
C TYR A 364 15.72 11.34 -31.81
N ASN A 365 16.42 10.26 -31.47
CA ASN A 365 15.91 9.29 -30.51
C ASN A 365 16.31 9.66 -29.08
N ILE A 366 15.40 9.42 -28.16
CA ILE A 366 15.62 9.50 -26.71
C ILE A 366 15.84 8.07 -26.22
N TYR A 367 16.99 7.82 -25.62
CA TYR A 367 17.38 6.55 -24.99
C TYR A 367 17.31 6.71 -23.49
N GLY A 368 16.94 5.66 -22.78
CA GLY A 368 17.11 5.63 -21.34
C GLY A 368 16.94 4.26 -20.71
N GLY A 369 17.63 4.06 -19.59
CA GLY A 369 17.50 2.88 -18.75
C GLY A 369 16.36 3.06 -17.75
N LEU A 370 15.42 2.12 -17.75
CA LEU A 370 14.29 2.06 -16.83
C LEU A 370 14.58 1.15 -15.65
N GLN A 371 14.00 1.48 -14.48
CA GLN A 371 13.95 0.55 -13.35
C GLN A 371 13.34 -0.79 -13.80
N ASP A 372 14.07 -1.88 -13.55
CA ASP A 372 13.69 -3.29 -13.78
C ASP A 372 13.25 -3.67 -15.21
N ASN A 373 13.23 -2.70 -16.13
CA ASN A 373 12.72 -2.84 -17.48
C ASN A 373 13.80 -2.68 -18.56
N GLY A 374 15.07 -2.57 -18.18
CA GLY A 374 16.19 -2.47 -19.13
C GLY A 374 16.22 -1.14 -19.90
N SER A 375 16.93 -1.10 -21.03
CA SER A 375 17.10 0.11 -21.84
C SER A 375 16.09 0.19 -22.96
N TRP A 376 15.47 1.36 -23.12
CA TRP A 376 14.49 1.67 -24.15
C TRP A 376 14.91 2.89 -24.95
N TYR A 377 14.44 2.99 -26.18
CA TYR A 377 14.55 4.21 -26.95
C TYR A 377 13.33 4.41 -27.86
N GLY A 378 13.09 5.65 -28.24
CA GLY A 378 12.08 6.01 -29.22
C GLY A 378 12.32 7.41 -29.79
N PRO A 379 11.70 7.74 -30.93
CA PRO A 379 11.86 9.05 -31.55
C PRO A 379 11.25 10.15 -30.70
N SER A 380 11.92 11.30 -30.61
CA SER A 380 11.47 12.54 -29.97
C SER A 380 10.20 13.13 -30.56
N ARG A 381 9.82 12.67 -31.76
CA ARG A 381 8.57 13.03 -32.41
C ARG A 381 8.02 11.84 -33.21
N SER A 382 6.89 11.30 -32.80
CA SER A 382 6.09 10.37 -33.60
C SER A 382 4.62 10.37 -33.15
N PRO A 383 3.66 10.01 -34.01
CA PRO A 383 2.30 9.72 -33.56
C PRO A 383 2.32 8.58 -32.53
N GLY A 384 1.91 8.85 -31.29
CA GLY A 384 2.00 7.90 -30.17
C GLY A 384 3.40 7.78 -29.53
N GLY A 385 4.30 8.73 -29.82
CA GLY A 385 5.65 8.79 -29.25
C GLY A 385 5.72 9.37 -27.83
N ILE A 386 6.94 9.53 -27.32
CA ILE A 386 7.20 10.18 -26.04
C ILE A 386 6.94 11.68 -26.20
N GLU A 387 5.83 12.18 -25.65
CA GLU A 387 5.60 13.62 -25.48
C GLU A 387 6.39 14.07 -24.23
N ALA A 388 7.25 15.07 -24.41
CA ALA A 388 8.18 15.58 -23.40
C ALA A 388 7.54 16.66 -22.52
#